data_AF-A0AAW2SIB5-F1
#
_entry.id   AF-A0AAW2SIB5-F1
#
_cell.length_a   1.000
_cell.length_b   1.000
_cell.length_c   1.000
_cell.angle_alpha   90.00
_cell.angle_beta   90.00
_cell.angle_gamma   90.00
#
_symmetry.space_group_name_H-M   'P 1'
#
loop_
_entity.id
_entity.type
_entity.pdbx_description
1 polymer ?
#
loop_
_entity_poly.entity_id
_entity_poly.type
_entity_poly.pdbx_seq_one_letter_code
_entity_poly.pdbx_strand_id
1 'polypeptide(L)'
;MGPRRVAVTQANSTARMPGQDAESPRHAASPSERAANPEDENSQLTNLVMNLEEKVSSLEIEITVLNSELEECRQVFQEMASAFGGGGIADMRREMEQMSIQIGLLQRAVSNVPAVAHDAGARLPIPEPKAYGGARDTKEVENFFFDMEQYFLAANVEDEARKVSTATMYLMGDAKLWWRTKYAEIQANQV
;
A
#
# COMPACT_ATOMS: atom_id res chain seq x y z
N MET A 1 56.90 22.79 -52.46
CA MET A 1 57.64 23.21 -51.25
C MET A 1 57.97 21.97 -50.41
N GLY A 2 58.98 21.21 -50.83
CA GLY A 2 59.82 20.44 -49.89
C GLY A 2 61.13 21.23 -49.72
N PRO A 3 62.03 20.90 -48.78
CA PRO A 3 62.54 19.52 -48.64
C PRO A 3 62.83 19.09 -47.17
N ARG A 4 62.91 17.77 -46.90
CA ARG A 4 64.12 16.96 -46.61
C ARG A 4 64.82 17.29 -45.28
N ARG A 5 64.99 16.27 -44.41
CA ARG A 5 66.19 15.40 -44.28
C ARG A 5 67.47 16.25 -44.20
N VAL A 6 68.35 16.07 -43.22
CA VAL A 6 69.24 14.93 -43.01
C VAL A 6 69.85 15.10 -41.60
N ALA A 7 69.89 14.09 -40.72
CA ALA A 7 70.79 12.93 -40.72
C ALA A 7 72.25 13.25 -40.35
N VAL A 8 72.81 12.32 -39.55
CA VAL A 8 74.23 11.93 -39.48
C VAL A 8 75.11 12.82 -38.58
N THR A 9 75.46 12.34 -37.38
CA THR A 9 76.64 11.50 -37.03
C THR A 9 77.91 12.32 -36.85
N GLN A 10 78.44 12.32 -35.62
CA GLN A 10 79.84 12.04 -35.25
C GLN A 10 79.94 12.25 -33.74
N ALA A 11 80.15 11.21 -32.92
CA ALA A 11 81.41 10.50 -32.72
C ALA A 11 82.55 11.43 -32.27
N ASN A 12 82.83 11.43 -30.96
CA ASN A 12 84.18 11.21 -30.40
C ASN A 12 84.10 11.36 -28.87
N SER A 13 84.30 10.28 -28.13
CA SER A 13 85.61 9.74 -27.73
C SER A 13 86.00 10.24 -26.35
N THR A 14 85.65 9.40 -25.38
CA THR A 14 86.49 8.93 -24.28
C THR A 14 87.83 9.63 -24.13
N ALA A 15 87.98 10.41 -23.06
CA ALA A 15 89.25 10.64 -22.41
C ALA A 15 89.06 10.47 -20.90
N ARG A 16 89.45 9.28 -20.45
CA ARG A 16 89.72 8.90 -19.07
C ARG A 16 90.88 9.78 -18.56
N MET A 17 90.82 10.28 -17.33
CA MET A 17 91.80 10.01 -16.27
C MET A 17 91.50 10.86 -15.01
N PRO A 18 92.00 10.42 -13.83
CA PRO A 18 91.31 10.53 -12.54
C PRO A 18 92.01 11.49 -11.58
N GLY A 19 91.32 11.85 -10.49
CA GLY A 19 92.00 12.22 -9.26
C GLY A 19 91.32 13.30 -8.45
N GLN A 20 91.37 13.07 -7.14
CA GLN A 20 91.41 14.06 -6.05
C GLN A 20 90.07 14.46 -5.43
N ASP A 21 89.67 13.63 -4.45
CA ASP A 21 89.49 13.99 -3.03
C ASP A 21 89.22 15.47 -2.72
N ALA A 22 88.03 15.74 -2.18
CA ALA A 22 87.83 16.84 -1.23
C ALA A 22 86.72 16.44 -0.24
N GLU A 23 87.13 16.26 1.01
CA GLU A 23 86.30 15.97 2.17
C GLU A 23 85.54 17.23 2.64
N SER A 24 84.20 17.09 2.75
CA SER A 24 83.17 17.76 3.60
C SER A 24 83.30 19.25 4.02
N PRO A 25 82.17 20.02 4.08
CA PRO A 25 81.41 20.03 5.34
C PRO A 25 79.88 20.27 5.24
N ARG A 26 79.15 19.50 6.05
CA ARG A 26 77.90 19.79 6.80
C ARG A 26 77.14 21.10 6.47
N HIS A 27 75.98 20.97 5.84
CA HIS A 27 74.79 21.84 5.94
C HIS A 27 73.58 20.96 5.66
N ALA A 28 72.39 21.08 6.22
CA ALA A 28 71.82 21.78 7.35
C ALA A 28 70.45 21.08 7.57
N ALA A 29 69.87 21.27 8.74
CA ALA A 29 68.64 20.67 9.22
C ALA A 29 67.41 20.69 8.27
N SER A 30 66.67 19.56 8.29
CA SER A 30 65.19 19.42 8.28
C SER A 30 64.42 19.67 6.95
N PRO A 31 63.33 18.93 6.65
CA PRO A 31 62.22 18.63 7.55
C PRO A 31 62.11 17.15 7.92
N SER A 32 62.05 16.92 9.22
CA SER A 32 61.41 15.77 9.83
C SER A 32 60.01 15.59 9.21
N GLU A 33 59.90 14.75 8.19
CA GLU A 33 58.73 13.90 8.04
C GLU A 33 58.66 13.14 9.35
N ARG A 34 57.89 13.69 10.29
CA ARG A 34 57.53 13.04 11.53
C ARG A 34 56.85 11.75 11.10
N ALA A 35 57.62 10.68 11.00
CA ALA A 35 57.10 9.33 10.90
C ALA A 35 56.06 9.24 12.01
N ALA A 36 54.79 9.13 11.63
CA ALA A 36 53.74 8.89 12.60
C ALA A 36 54.20 7.67 13.40
N ASN A 37 54.30 7.82 14.72
CA ASN A 37 54.83 6.76 15.55
C ASN A 37 53.89 5.55 15.32
N PRO A 38 54.38 4.40 14.84
CA PRO A 38 53.52 3.25 14.55
C PRO A 38 52.69 2.83 15.78
N GLU A 39 53.14 3.14 16.99
CA GLU A 39 52.38 2.95 18.22
C GLU A 39 51.13 3.86 18.33
N ASP A 40 51.19 5.07 17.78
CA ASP A 40 50.11 6.06 17.80
C ASP A 40 49.01 5.70 16.78
N GLU A 41 49.41 5.24 15.59
CA GLU A 41 48.47 4.67 14.60
C GLU A 41 47.83 3.38 15.12
N ASN A 42 48.60 2.51 15.77
CA ASN A 42 48.07 1.28 16.37
C ASN A 42 47.09 1.57 17.51
N SER A 43 47.34 2.63 18.29
CA SER A 43 46.42 3.12 19.33
C SER A 43 45.12 3.66 18.73
N GLN A 44 45.20 4.42 17.63
CA GLN A 44 44.02 4.90 16.90
C GLN A 44 43.22 3.74 16.29
N LEU A 45 43.89 2.75 15.70
CA LEU A 45 43.25 1.57 15.14
C LEU A 45 42.51 0.77 16.22
N THR A 46 43.14 0.61 17.39
CA THR A 46 42.55 -0.07 18.55
C THR A 46 41.27 0.63 19.01
N ASN A 47 41.29 1.97 19.12
CA ASN A 47 40.10 2.74 19.49
C ASN A 47 38.97 2.62 18.46
N LEU A 48 39.30 2.59 17.17
CA LEU A 48 38.32 2.47 16.10
C LEU A 48 37.67 1.08 16.07
N VAL A 49 38.46 0.02 16.29
CA VAL A 49 37.95 -1.34 16.45
C VAL A 49 37.02 -1.43 17.66
N MET A 50 37.42 -0.90 18.81
CA MET A 50 36.56 -0.87 20.01
C MET A 50 35.23 -0.14 19.77
N ASN A 51 35.26 0.99 19.05
CA ASN A 51 34.03 1.74 18.73
C ASN A 51 33.12 0.95 17.77
N LEU A 52 33.70 0.25 16.80
CA LEU A 52 32.94 -0.60 15.88
C LEU A 52 32.34 -1.80 16.61
N GLU A 53 33.08 -2.43 17.52
CA GLU A 53 32.58 -3.52 18.36
C GLU A 53 31.37 -3.06 19.20
N GLU A 54 31.48 -1.89 19.84
CA GLU A 54 30.36 -1.30 20.60
C GLU A 54 29.12 -1.04 19.72
N LYS A 55 29.34 -0.48 18.52
CA LYS A 55 28.26 -0.25 17.56
C LYS A 55 27.63 -1.53 17.04
N VAL A 56 28.42 -2.57 16.78
CA VAL A 56 27.91 -3.88 16.36
C VAL A 56 27.07 -4.48 17.47
N SER A 57 27.54 -4.47 18.72
CA SER A 57 26.75 -4.92 19.87
C SER A 57 25.45 -4.11 20.05
N SER A 58 25.49 -2.80 19.84
CA SER A 58 24.28 -1.97 19.87
C SER A 58 23.28 -2.35 18.77
N LEU A 59 23.74 -2.57 17.55
CA LEU A 59 22.88 -2.97 16.43
C LEU A 59 22.31 -4.37 16.62
N GLU A 60 23.08 -5.30 17.18
CA GLU A 60 22.60 -6.64 17.52
C GLU A 60 21.44 -6.57 18.51
N ILE A 61 21.55 -5.76 19.55
CA ILE A 61 20.46 -5.53 20.51
C ILE A 61 19.24 -4.92 19.79
N GLU A 62 19.42 -3.89 18.98
CA GLU A 62 18.32 -3.25 18.25
C GLU A 62 17.57 -4.24 17.34
N ILE A 63 18.31 -5.09 16.61
CA ILE A 63 17.73 -6.17 15.80
C ILE A 63 16.91 -7.13 16.65
N THR A 64 17.39 -7.53 17.84
CA THR A 64 16.63 -8.43 18.72
C THR A 64 15.33 -7.79 19.22
N VAL A 65 15.35 -6.49 19.53
CA VAL A 65 14.16 -5.75 19.97
C VAL A 65 13.15 -5.63 18.83
N LEU A 66 13.59 -5.17 17.65
CA LEU A 66 12.73 -5.03 16.47
C LEU A 66 12.09 -6.37 16.05
N ASN A 67 12.83 -7.47 16.13
CA ASN A 67 12.27 -8.80 15.85
C ASN A 67 11.19 -9.19 16.86
N SER A 68 11.38 -8.83 18.14
CA SER A 68 10.38 -9.10 19.19
C SER A 68 9.11 -8.26 18.97
N GLU A 69 9.26 -6.97 18.65
CA GLU A 69 8.15 -6.07 18.32
C GLU A 69 7.38 -6.53 17.06
N LEU A 70 8.10 -7.02 16.05
CA LEU A 70 7.50 -7.56 14.83
C LEU A 70 6.67 -8.81 15.11
N GLU A 71 7.16 -9.71 15.97
CA GLU A 71 6.44 -10.92 16.34
C GLU A 71 5.19 -10.59 17.17
N GLU A 72 5.27 -9.60 18.05
CA GLU A 72 4.11 -9.09 18.78
C GLU A 72 3.05 -8.50 17.84
N CYS A 73 3.46 -7.69 16.87
CA CYS A 73 2.55 -7.19 15.82
C CYS A 73 1.89 -8.34 15.04
N ARG A 74 2.68 -9.36 14.66
CA ARG A 74 2.18 -10.53 13.93
C ARG A 74 1.14 -11.30 14.73
N GLN A 75 1.36 -11.49 16.02
CA GLN A 75 0.42 -12.15 16.92
C GLN A 75 -0.92 -11.41 16.98
N VAL A 76 -0.89 -10.08 17.15
CA VAL A 76 -2.12 -9.26 17.17
C VAL A 76 -2.90 -9.37 15.86
N PHE A 77 -2.20 -9.35 14.72
CA PHE A 77 -2.86 -9.54 13.42
C PHE A 77 -3.49 -10.93 13.25
N GLN A 78 -2.83 -11.98 13.75
CA GLN A 78 -3.39 -13.34 13.71
C GLN A 78 -4.63 -13.49 14.60
N GLU A 79 -4.61 -12.92 15.80
CA GLU A 79 -5.77 -12.90 16.69
C GLU A 79 -6.94 -12.16 16.04
N MET A 80 -6.69 -10.97 15.49
CA MET A 80 -7.70 -10.20 14.78
C MET A 80 -8.23 -10.97 13.54
N ALA A 81 -7.35 -11.62 12.78
CA ALA A 81 -7.76 -12.45 11.65
C ALA A 81 -8.57 -13.68 12.08
N SER A 82 -8.33 -14.26 13.26
CA SER A 82 -9.13 -15.38 13.77
C SER A 82 -10.51 -14.94 14.26
N ALA A 83 -10.58 -13.80 14.95
CA ALA A 83 -11.81 -13.25 15.52
C ALA A 83 -12.77 -12.77 14.43
N PHE A 84 -12.26 -12.04 13.44
CA PHE A 84 -13.07 -11.44 12.37
C PHE A 84 -13.01 -12.19 11.04
N GLY A 85 -12.09 -13.12 10.88
CA GLY A 85 -11.98 -13.93 9.67
C GLY A 85 -12.84 -15.20 9.72
N GLY A 86 -12.28 -16.28 9.16
CA GLY A 86 -13.05 -17.46 8.73
C GLY A 86 -13.74 -18.26 9.83
N GLY A 87 -13.31 -18.14 11.09
CA GLY A 87 -13.90 -18.85 12.23
C GLY A 87 -15.08 -18.11 12.85
N GLY A 88 -14.85 -16.90 13.38
CA GLY A 88 -15.86 -16.16 14.14
C GLY A 88 -17.13 -15.83 13.36
N ILE A 89 -17.00 -15.36 12.11
CA ILE A 89 -18.18 -15.05 11.26
C ILE A 89 -18.93 -16.33 10.87
N ALA A 90 -18.22 -17.44 10.62
CA ALA A 90 -18.83 -18.70 10.27
C ALA A 90 -19.59 -19.32 11.45
N ASP A 91 -19.05 -19.21 12.66
CA ASP A 91 -19.71 -19.66 13.88
C ASP A 91 -20.96 -18.83 14.20
N MET A 92 -20.87 -17.50 14.12
CA MET A 92 -22.05 -16.62 14.24
C MET A 92 -23.14 -16.96 13.22
N ARG A 93 -22.76 -17.23 11.96
CA ARG A 93 -23.72 -17.62 10.92
C ARG A 93 -24.41 -18.94 11.27
N ARG A 94 -23.66 -19.94 11.72
CA ARG A 94 -24.21 -21.24 12.13
C ARG A 94 -25.17 -21.09 13.31
N GLU A 95 -24.85 -20.24 14.26
CA GLU A 95 -25.71 -19.95 15.41
C GLU A 95 -27.00 -19.23 14.99
N MET A 96 -26.92 -18.27 14.07
CA MET A 96 -28.10 -17.62 13.47
C MET A 96 -29.01 -18.62 12.74
N GLU A 97 -28.43 -19.53 11.95
CA GLU A 97 -29.18 -20.60 11.26
C GLU A 97 -29.89 -21.51 12.27
N GLN A 98 -29.20 -21.91 13.34
CA GLN A 98 -29.77 -22.72 14.41
C GLN A 98 -30.92 -22.01 15.12
N MET A 99 -30.76 -20.73 15.45
CA MET A 99 -31.82 -19.93 16.09
C MET A 99 -33.03 -19.78 15.17
N SER A 100 -32.83 -19.57 13.87
CA SER A 100 -33.91 -19.49 12.89
C SER A 100 -34.74 -20.77 12.86
N ILE A 101 -34.09 -21.94 12.88
CA ILE A 101 -34.76 -23.25 12.95
C ILE A 101 -35.57 -23.38 14.25
N GLN A 102 -34.98 -23.03 15.40
CA GLN A 102 -35.66 -23.11 16.70
C GLN A 102 -36.91 -22.21 16.75
N ILE A 103 -36.80 -20.97 16.25
CA ILE A 103 -37.93 -20.04 16.15
C ILE A 103 -39.03 -20.64 15.26
N GLY A 104 -38.68 -21.21 14.11
CA GLY A 104 -39.66 -21.85 13.22
C GLY A 104 -40.37 -23.06 13.85
N LEU A 105 -39.66 -23.85 14.67
CA LEU A 105 -40.25 -24.96 15.43
C LEU A 105 -41.19 -24.48 16.54
N LEU A 106 -40.79 -23.45 17.29
CA LEU A 106 -41.63 -22.86 18.34
C LEU A 106 -42.89 -22.21 17.76
N GLN A 107 -42.76 -21.47 16.66
CA GLN A 107 -43.91 -20.89 15.97
C GLN A 107 -44.90 -21.97 15.49
N ARG A 108 -44.40 -23.12 15.02
CA ARG A 108 -45.22 -24.27 14.62
C ARG A 108 -45.87 -24.99 15.81
N ALA A 109 -45.20 -25.07 16.94
CA ALA A 109 -45.77 -25.65 18.15
C ALA A 109 -46.90 -24.76 18.72
N VAL A 110 -46.78 -23.44 18.58
CA VAL A 110 -47.77 -22.47 19.08
C VAL A 110 -48.92 -22.25 18.11
N SER A 111 -48.67 -22.22 16.80
CA SER A 111 -49.71 -22.08 15.77
C SER A 111 -50.09 -23.45 15.24
N ASN A 112 -51.28 -23.94 15.55
CA ASN A 112 -51.80 -25.26 15.14
C ASN A 112 -52.12 -25.35 13.61
N VAL A 113 -51.22 -24.81 12.76
CA VAL A 113 -51.37 -24.64 11.31
C VAL A 113 -50.52 -25.70 10.58
N PRO A 114 -51.07 -26.42 9.57
CA PRO A 114 -50.32 -27.42 8.83
C PRO A 114 -49.20 -26.78 8.00
N ALA A 115 -48.11 -27.53 7.84
CA ALA A 115 -46.87 -27.10 7.21
C ALA A 115 -47.08 -26.51 5.80
N VAL A 116 -47.08 -25.18 5.70
CA VAL A 116 -46.53 -24.54 4.52
C VAL A 116 -45.02 -24.62 4.71
N ALA A 117 -44.33 -25.27 3.77
CA ALA A 117 -42.89 -25.24 3.71
C ALA A 117 -42.46 -23.78 3.78
N HIS A 118 -41.88 -23.37 4.92
CA HIS A 118 -41.16 -22.13 4.98
C HIS A 118 -39.98 -22.31 4.04
N ASP A 119 -40.13 -21.78 2.84
CA ASP A 119 -39.04 -21.55 1.92
C ASP A 119 -37.96 -20.79 2.71
N ALA A 120 -36.86 -21.47 3.00
CA ALA A 120 -35.68 -20.86 3.58
C ALA A 120 -35.08 -19.77 2.65
N GLY A 121 -35.66 -19.60 1.46
CA GLY A 121 -35.41 -18.52 0.51
C GLY A 121 -36.45 -17.41 0.48
N ALA A 122 -37.40 -17.32 1.43
CA ALA A 122 -38.33 -16.19 1.54
C ALA A 122 -37.58 -14.91 1.93
N ARG A 123 -36.83 -14.35 0.96
CA ARG A 123 -36.29 -13.00 1.00
C ARG A 123 -37.46 -12.11 1.36
N LEU A 124 -37.33 -11.42 2.49
CA LEU A 124 -38.32 -10.43 2.91
C LEU A 124 -38.63 -9.55 1.70
N PRO A 125 -39.92 -9.28 1.42
CA PRO A 125 -40.27 -8.44 0.30
C PRO A 125 -39.54 -7.11 0.47
N ILE A 126 -38.71 -6.76 -0.52
CA ILE A 126 -37.96 -5.51 -0.50
C ILE A 126 -38.99 -4.39 -0.59
N PRO A 127 -39.04 -3.46 0.39
CA PRO A 127 -39.97 -2.34 0.32
C PRO A 127 -39.73 -1.52 -0.96
N GLU A 128 -40.79 -1.25 -1.70
CA GLU A 128 -40.70 -0.42 -2.91
C GLU A 128 -40.44 1.06 -2.53
N PRO A 129 -39.51 1.75 -3.22
CA PRO A 129 -39.27 3.17 -3.02
C PRO A 129 -40.48 4.04 -3.31
N LYS A 130 -40.56 5.18 -2.62
CA LYS A 130 -41.56 6.20 -2.94
C LYS A 130 -41.23 6.83 -4.30
N ALA A 131 -42.22 6.88 -5.17
CA ALA A 131 -42.05 7.47 -6.49
C ALA A 131 -41.98 9.01 -6.44
N TYR A 132 -41.13 9.62 -7.27
CA TYR A 132 -40.87 11.06 -7.28
C TYR A 132 -41.58 11.76 -8.44
N GLY A 133 -42.38 12.77 -8.11
CA GLY A 133 -43.24 13.49 -9.05
C GLY A 133 -42.63 14.74 -9.72
N GLY A 134 -41.42 15.15 -9.31
CA GLY A 134 -40.80 16.39 -9.80
C GLY A 134 -41.04 17.63 -8.92
N ALA A 135 -41.32 17.44 -7.63
CA ALA A 135 -41.48 18.55 -6.69
C ALA A 135 -40.18 19.38 -6.63
N ARG A 136 -40.31 20.71 -6.68
CA ARG A 136 -39.20 21.66 -6.53
C ARG A 136 -38.80 21.86 -5.07
N ASP A 137 -38.65 20.76 -4.34
CA ASP A 137 -38.17 20.71 -2.97
C ASP A 137 -36.91 19.84 -2.92
N THR A 138 -35.80 20.44 -2.47
CA THR A 138 -34.51 19.76 -2.30
C THR A 138 -34.63 18.53 -1.41
N LYS A 139 -35.47 18.59 -0.36
CA LYS A 139 -35.62 17.47 0.57
C LYS A 139 -36.29 16.27 -0.09
N GLU A 140 -37.29 16.50 -0.94
CA GLU A 140 -37.98 15.40 -1.61
C GLU A 140 -37.09 14.69 -2.62
N VAL A 141 -36.25 15.44 -3.35
CA VAL A 141 -35.31 14.85 -4.30
C VAL A 141 -34.16 14.11 -3.59
N GLU A 142 -33.65 14.64 -2.47
CA GLU A 142 -32.65 13.95 -1.65
C GLU A 142 -33.20 12.65 -1.06
N ASN A 143 -34.42 12.68 -0.52
CA ASN A 143 -35.10 11.49 0.01
C ASN A 143 -35.30 10.44 -1.08
N PHE A 144 -35.69 10.85 -2.29
CA PHE A 144 -35.85 9.92 -3.41
C PHE A 144 -34.54 9.20 -3.77
N PHE A 145 -33.43 9.94 -3.86
CA PHE A 145 -32.14 9.32 -4.16
C PHE A 145 -31.71 8.35 -3.05
N PHE A 146 -31.87 8.77 -1.79
CA PHE A 146 -31.54 7.92 -0.65
C PHE A 146 -32.38 6.62 -0.65
N ASP A 147 -33.70 6.72 -0.84
CA ASP A 147 -34.59 5.55 -0.90
C ASP A 147 -34.23 4.60 -2.05
N MET A 148 -33.86 5.13 -3.22
CA MET A 148 -33.40 4.34 -4.36
C MET A 148 -32.07 3.63 -4.07
N GLU A 149 -31.11 4.31 -3.42
CA GLU A 149 -29.84 3.70 -3.01
C GLU A 149 -30.06 2.54 -2.04
N GLN A 150 -30.91 2.72 -1.02
CA GLN A 150 -31.24 1.65 -0.08
C GLN A 150 -31.94 0.48 -0.77
N TYR A 151 -32.82 0.77 -1.73
CA TYR A 151 -33.44 -0.28 -2.54
C TYR A 151 -32.44 -1.06 -3.38
N PHE A 152 -31.47 -0.41 -4.01
CA PHE A 152 -30.43 -1.11 -4.78
C PHE A 152 -29.54 -1.99 -3.91
N LEU A 153 -29.21 -1.53 -2.69
CA LEU A 153 -28.48 -2.33 -1.71
C LEU A 153 -29.31 -3.56 -1.30
N ALA A 154 -30.59 -3.38 -0.98
CA ALA A 154 -31.48 -4.47 -0.60
C ALA A 154 -31.75 -5.47 -1.75
N ALA A 155 -31.82 -4.97 -2.98
CA ALA A 155 -32.05 -5.75 -4.20
C ALA A 155 -30.77 -6.33 -4.82
N ASN A 156 -29.60 -6.05 -4.25
CA ASN A 156 -28.28 -6.43 -4.78
C ASN A 156 -28.08 -6.02 -6.25
N VAL A 157 -28.51 -4.79 -6.59
CA VAL A 157 -28.36 -4.22 -7.93
C VAL A 157 -27.06 -3.39 -7.97
N GLU A 158 -26.03 -3.95 -8.59
CA GLU A 158 -24.71 -3.31 -8.68
C GLU A 158 -24.46 -2.60 -10.02
N ASP A 159 -25.11 -3.04 -11.09
CA ASP A 159 -24.92 -2.49 -12.44
C ASP A 159 -25.54 -1.10 -12.59
N GLU A 160 -24.72 -0.10 -12.93
CA GLU A 160 -25.13 1.30 -13.02
C GLU A 160 -26.22 1.53 -14.09
N ALA A 161 -26.14 0.85 -15.24
CA ALA A 161 -27.18 0.96 -16.27
C ALA A 161 -28.54 0.45 -15.75
N ARG A 162 -28.54 -0.66 -15.00
CA ARG A 162 -29.72 -1.21 -14.34
C ARG A 162 -30.23 -0.32 -13.21
N LYS A 163 -29.34 0.31 -12.43
CA LYS A 163 -29.73 1.29 -11.40
C LYS A 163 -30.44 2.48 -12.03
N VAL A 164 -29.85 3.09 -13.06
CA VAL A 164 -30.47 4.22 -13.79
C VAL A 164 -31.81 3.79 -14.38
N SER A 165 -31.86 2.66 -15.08
CA SER A 165 -33.12 2.14 -15.64
C SER A 165 -34.19 1.96 -14.57
N THR A 166 -33.84 1.39 -13.42
CA THR A 166 -34.79 1.15 -12.32
C THR A 166 -35.22 2.44 -11.64
N ALA A 167 -34.31 3.36 -11.32
CA ALA A 167 -34.63 4.68 -10.74
C ALA A 167 -35.61 5.45 -11.62
N THR A 168 -35.44 5.37 -12.94
CA THR A 168 -36.34 6.07 -13.87
C THR A 168 -37.74 5.47 -13.93
N MET A 169 -37.92 4.21 -13.52
CA MET A 169 -39.25 3.59 -13.37
C MET A 169 -40.05 4.23 -12.23
N TYR A 170 -39.37 4.70 -11.18
CA TYR A 170 -39.97 5.39 -10.01
C TYR A 170 -40.10 6.91 -10.21
N LEU A 171 -39.84 7.43 -11.40
CA LEU A 171 -40.22 8.80 -11.77
C LEU A 171 -41.68 8.84 -12.22
N MET A 172 -42.38 9.88 -11.78
CA MET A 172 -43.77 10.18 -12.13
C MET A 172 -43.93 11.65 -12.50
N GLY A 173 -45.12 12.02 -13.00
CA GLY A 173 -45.47 13.41 -13.29
C GLY A 173 -44.45 14.12 -14.20
N ASP A 174 -44.09 15.33 -13.81
CA ASP A 174 -43.20 16.20 -14.57
C ASP A 174 -41.76 15.66 -14.64
N ALA A 175 -41.29 14.98 -13.58
CA ALA A 175 -39.98 14.34 -13.57
C ALA A 175 -39.86 13.25 -14.64
N LYS A 176 -40.92 12.43 -14.80
CA LYS A 176 -40.95 11.39 -15.84
C LYS A 176 -40.98 11.97 -17.25
N LEU A 177 -41.72 13.07 -17.45
CA LEU A 177 -41.78 13.78 -18.73
C LEU A 177 -40.40 14.34 -19.09
N TRP A 178 -39.74 15.00 -18.15
CA TRP A 178 -38.38 15.52 -18.34
C TRP A 178 -37.38 14.41 -18.71
N TRP A 179 -37.41 13.28 -18.00
CA TRP A 179 -36.52 12.16 -18.28
C TRP A 179 -36.73 11.60 -19.69
N ARG A 180 -37.97 11.47 -20.18
CA ARG A 180 -38.24 10.99 -21.55
C ARG A 180 -37.63 11.90 -22.61
N THR A 181 -37.72 13.22 -22.42
CA THR A 181 -37.09 14.20 -23.31
C THR A 181 -35.57 14.05 -23.27
N LYS A 182 -34.98 14.00 -22.07
CA LYS A 182 -33.53 13.85 -21.91
C LYS A 182 -33.00 12.54 -22.48
N TYR A 183 -33.72 11.44 -22.25
CA TYR A 183 -33.34 10.14 -22.79
C TYR A 183 -33.34 10.16 -24.31
N ALA A 184 -34.33 10.80 -24.95
CA ALA A 184 -34.34 10.96 -26.40
C ALA A 184 -33.17 11.80 -26.92
N GLU A 185 -32.79 12.87 -26.21
CA GLU A 185 -31.61 13.68 -26.54
C GLU A 185 -30.31 12.86 -26.44
N ILE A 186 -30.16 12.06 -25.39
CA ILE A 186 -28.99 11.18 -25.18
C ILE A 186 -28.88 10.16 -26.34
N GLN A 187 -30.00 9.53 -26.71
CA GLN A 187 -30.03 8.56 -27.82
C GLN A 187 -29.75 9.22 -29.19
N ALA A 188 -30.08 10.50 -29.33
CA ALA A 188 -29.81 11.27 -30.54
C ALA A 188 -28.38 11.85 -30.58
N ASN A 189 -27.52 11.56 -29.60
CA ASN A 189 -26.20 12.16 -29.41
C ASN A 189 -26.23 13.71 -29.35
N GLN A 190 -27.28 14.27 -28.74
CA GLN A 190 -27.51 15.72 -28.64
C GLN A 190 -27.16 16.28 -27.24
N VAL A 191 -26.48 15.49 -26.41
CA VAL A 191 -26.11 15.83 -25.02
C VAL A 191 -24.61 16.04 -24.90
#